data_AF-A0A6A5BJP9-F1
#
_entry.id   AF-A0A6A5BJP9-F1
#
_cell.length_a   1.000
_cell.length_b   1.000
_cell.length_c   1.000
_cell.angle_alpha   90.00
_cell.angle_beta   90.00
_cell.angle_gamma   90.00
#
_symmetry.space_group_name_H-M   'P 1'
#
loop_
_entity.id
_entity.type
_entity.pdbx_description
1 polymer ?
#
loop_
_entity_poly.entity_id
_entity_poly.type
_entity_poly.pdbx_seq_one_letter_code
_entity_poly.pdbx_strand_id
1 'polypeptide(L)'
;MFIHHQLVQQQQQMRTYSRKSHMKTALYLETYLHTAFIASIEDLIAKLDANNAHSMDWHEFHAQFEALKATLKAQSKLEDLGYVPAIHEFISENAGKDSVQLKNLLDLKTSHILEHKVINHIENDIKHHQHHQGENHNKMLEMKKHLFELRDIVDDHFQKKDAVFNPVSEQYLSKEELKRIQELAFSKLLLKDIRAHDLLHYYSVTKNSLDLTETMIREILQARLNDSKANDVLLELKKHTPQEVWLQMTTRIPELNNL
;
A
#
# COMPACT_ATOMS: atom_id res chain seq x y z
N MET A 1 -27.08 38.94 -20.10
CA MET A 1 -25.68 38.67 -20.50
C MET A 1 -24.70 38.60 -19.31
N PHE A 2 -25.03 39.18 -18.14
CA PHE A 2 -24.18 39.16 -16.93
C PHE A 2 -24.06 37.78 -16.24
N ILE A 3 -25.16 37.01 -16.21
CA ILE A 3 -25.21 35.70 -15.53
C ILE A 3 -24.35 34.64 -16.23
N HIS A 4 -24.26 34.69 -17.57
CA HIS A 4 -23.44 33.76 -18.34
C HIS A 4 -21.94 34.02 -18.15
N HIS A 5 -21.54 35.28 -17.96
CA HIS A 5 -20.14 35.63 -17.74
C HIS A 5 -19.65 35.23 -16.34
N GLN A 6 -20.52 35.29 -15.31
CA GLN A 6 -20.20 34.81 -13.96
C GLN A 6 -20.13 33.28 -13.87
N LEU A 7 -20.97 32.55 -14.61
CA LEU A 7 -20.88 31.07 -14.69
C LEU A 7 -19.63 30.59 -15.41
N VAL A 8 -19.19 31.28 -16.47
CA VAL A 8 -17.92 30.98 -17.14
C VAL A 8 -16.71 31.33 -16.26
N GLN A 9 -16.79 32.39 -15.45
CA GLN A 9 -15.75 32.70 -14.47
C GLN A 9 -15.72 31.72 -13.29
N GLN A 10 -16.86 31.20 -12.81
CA GLN A 10 -16.87 30.12 -11.81
C GLN A 10 -16.34 28.79 -12.37
N GLN A 11 -16.61 28.45 -13.64
CA GLN A 11 -16.02 27.28 -14.29
C GLN A 11 -14.52 27.44 -14.59
N GLN A 12 -14.02 28.67 -14.80
CA GLN A 12 -12.58 28.95 -14.93
C GLN A 12 -11.87 29.03 -13.57
N GLN A 13 -12.55 29.42 -12.49
CA GLN A 13 -11.99 29.37 -11.13
C GLN A 13 -11.93 27.95 -10.55
N MET A 14 -12.81 27.02 -10.95
CA MET A 14 -12.63 25.59 -10.63
C MET A 14 -11.47 24.94 -11.40
N ARG A 15 -10.88 25.60 -12.40
CA ARG A 15 -9.72 25.08 -13.16
C ARG A 15 -8.36 25.60 -12.68
N THR A 16 -8.31 26.27 -11.53
CA THR A 16 -7.05 26.75 -10.93
C THR A 16 -6.89 26.40 -9.46
N TYR A 17 -7.54 25.33 -8.97
CA TYR A 17 -6.99 24.60 -7.82
C TYR A 17 -5.64 24.02 -8.25
N SER A 18 -4.58 24.50 -7.61
CA SER A 18 -3.25 24.49 -8.21
C SER A 18 -2.77 23.07 -8.50
N ARG A 19 -2.40 22.81 -9.77
CA ARG A 19 -1.62 21.63 -10.20
C ARG A 19 -0.32 21.42 -9.39
N LYS A 20 0.12 22.41 -8.59
CA LYS A 20 1.27 22.31 -7.67
C LYS A 20 0.95 21.57 -6.35
N SER A 21 -0.32 21.36 -5.99
CA SER A 21 -0.72 20.71 -4.72
C SER A 21 -0.92 19.19 -4.83
N HIS A 22 -1.09 18.65 -6.04
CA HIS A 22 -1.46 17.24 -6.26
C HIS A 22 -0.25 16.33 -6.56
N MET A 23 0.93 16.92 -6.76
CA MET A 23 2.20 16.24 -7.08
C MET A 23 2.86 15.50 -5.89
N LYS A 24 2.22 15.48 -4.72
CA LYS A 24 2.71 14.83 -3.48
C LYS A 24 1.88 13.61 -3.08
N THR A 25 1.30 12.88 -4.03
CA THR A 25 0.39 11.78 -3.70
C THR A 25 1.01 10.43 -4.03
N ALA A 26 1.40 10.11 -5.26
CA ALA A 26 1.96 8.79 -5.64
C ALA A 26 3.24 8.37 -4.87
N LEU A 27 4.34 9.14 -4.97
CA LEU A 27 5.62 8.85 -4.27
C LEU A 27 5.58 9.12 -2.75
N TYR A 28 4.60 9.90 -2.28
CA TYR A 28 4.44 10.21 -0.85
C TYR A 28 3.57 9.18 -0.14
N LEU A 29 2.61 8.51 -0.83
CA LEU A 29 1.79 7.42 -0.28
C LEU A 29 2.68 6.33 0.33
N GLU A 30 3.84 6.08 -0.27
CA GLU A 30 4.83 5.12 0.22
C GLU A 30 5.63 5.62 1.42
N THR A 31 6.00 6.90 1.47
CA THR A 31 6.65 7.50 2.66
C THR A 31 5.72 7.49 3.89
N TYR A 32 4.41 7.68 3.69
CA TYR A 32 3.41 7.54 4.77
C TYR A 32 3.19 6.08 5.16
N LEU A 33 3.27 5.14 4.22
CA LEU A 33 3.28 3.71 4.55
C LEU A 33 4.53 3.33 5.31
N HIS A 34 5.71 3.81 4.91
CA HIS A 34 6.97 3.57 5.63
C HIS A 34 6.85 3.99 7.10
N THR A 35 6.45 5.24 7.33
CA THR A 35 6.27 5.76 8.69
C THR A 35 5.24 4.95 9.47
N ALA A 36 4.13 4.56 8.83
CA ALA A 36 3.08 3.77 9.48
C ALA A 36 3.51 2.33 9.79
N PHE A 37 4.28 1.68 8.92
CA PHE A 37 4.82 0.34 9.16
C PHE A 37 5.80 0.34 10.32
N ILE A 38 6.74 1.29 10.33
CA ILE A 38 7.71 1.43 11.43
C ILE A 38 6.96 1.72 12.73
N ALA A 39 6.01 2.66 12.74
CA ALA A 39 5.20 2.93 13.92
C ALA A 39 4.41 1.71 14.40
N SER A 40 3.81 0.93 13.50
CA SER A 40 3.08 -0.29 13.86
C SER A 40 3.98 -1.36 14.49
N ILE A 41 5.22 -1.49 13.99
CA ILE A 41 6.20 -2.42 14.55
C ILE A 41 6.67 -1.91 15.93
N GLU A 42 6.94 -0.61 16.05
CA GLU A 42 7.34 0.03 17.31
C GLU A 42 6.25 -0.07 18.38
N ASP A 43 4.97 0.06 18.02
CA ASP A 43 3.83 -0.15 18.91
C ASP A 43 3.78 -1.60 19.43
N LEU A 44 4.01 -2.60 18.58
CA LEU A 44 4.09 -4.01 19.00
C LEU A 44 5.27 -4.25 19.94
N ILE A 45 6.43 -3.64 19.67
CA ILE A 45 7.60 -3.71 20.56
C ILE A 45 7.30 -3.06 21.92
N ALA A 46 6.67 -1.88 21.93
CA ALA A 46 6.29 -1.17 23.14
C ALA A 46 5.31 -1.99 23.99
N LYS A 47 4.38 -2.72 23.35
CA LYS A 47 3.47 -3.64 24.05
C LYS A 47 4.20 -4.80 24.73
N LEU A 48 5.24 -5.35 24.10
CA LEU A 48 6.10 -6.37 24.73
C LEU A 48 6.94 -5.80 25.88
N ASP A 49 7.34 -4.53 25.83
CA ASP A 49 8.14 -3.88 26.88
C ASP A 49 7.32 -3.43 28.09
N ALA A 50 6.09 -2.98 27.87
CA ALA A 50 5.22 -2.48 28.93
C ALA A 50 4.56 -3.60 29.74
N ASN A 51 4.57 -4.84 29.24
CA ASN A 51 3.82 -5.95 29.82
C ASN A 51 4.73 -7.15 30.09
N ASN A 52 4.40 -7.91 31.12
CA ASN A 52 4.91 -9.28 31.21
C ASN A 52 3.97 -10.21 30.44
N ALA A 53 4.42 -11.42 30.13
CA ALA A 53 3.66 -12.38 29.33
C ALA A 53 2.27 -12.72 29.91
N HIS A 54 2.07 -12.55 31.21
CA HIS A 54 0.83 -12.87 31.89
C HIS A 54 -0.15 -11.69 31.94
N SER A 55 0.32 -10.46 31.73
CA SER A 55 -0.51 -9.25 31.72
C SER A 55 -0.83 -8.74 30.33
N MET A 56 -0.20 -9.30 29.29
CA MET A 56 -0.43 -8.87 27.91
C MET A 56 -1.76 -9.41 27.36
N ASP A 57 -2.52 -8.54 26.70
CA ASP A 57 -3.63 -8.97 25.85
C ASP A 57 -3.08 -9.59 24.56
N TRP A 58 -2.88 -10.90 24.60
CA TRP A 58 -2.38 -11.67 23.46
C TRP A 58 -3.34 -11.69 22.27
N HIS A 59 -4.64 -11.51 22.49
CA HIS A 59 -5.61 -11.45 21.40
C HIS A 59 -5.44 -10.14 20.64
N GLU A 60 -5.37 -9.01 21.35
CA GLU A 60 -5.16 -7.71 20.74
C GLU A 60 -3.80 -7.64 20.02
N PHE A 61 -2.73 -8.14 20.67
CA PHE A 61 -1.41 -8.22 20.07
C PHE A 61 -1.40 -9.03 18.77
N HIS A 62 -2.02 -10.22 18.79
CA HIS A 62 -2.08 -11.07 17.59
C HIS A 62 -2.91 -10.41 16.48
N ALA A 63 -4.03 -9.76 16.80
CA ALA A 63 -4.84 -9.06 15.82
C ALA A 63 -4.07 -7.91 15.14
N GLN A 64 -3.31 -7.12 15.92
CA GLN A 64 -2.47 -6.06 15.39
C GLN A 64 -1.33 -6.60 14.52
N PHE A 65 -0.69 -7.70 14.94
CA PHE A 65 0.34 -8.35 14.16
C PHE A 65 -0.20 -8.91 12.83
N GLU A 66 -1.37 -9.56 12.82
CA GLU A 66 -2.00 -10.05 11.59
C GLU A 66 -2.37 -8.91 10.64
N ALA A 67 -2.83 -7.77 11.16
CA ALA A 67 -3.08 -6.58 10.36
C ALA A 67 -1.77 -6.08 9.72
N LEU A 68 -0.71 -5.87 10.51
CA LEU A 68 0.61 -5.48 10.03
C LEU A 68 1.13 -6.43 8.94
N LYS A 69 1.08 -7.75 9.20
CA LYS A 69 1.48 -8.80 8.27
C LYS A 69 0.70 -8.73 6.96
N ALA A 70 -0.62 -8.56 7.03
CA ALA A 70 -1.47 -8.47 5.84
C ALA A 70 -1.10 -7.24 4.99
N THR A 71 -0.88 -6.10 5.64
CA THR A 71 -0.52 -4.85 4.96
C THR A 71 0.89 -4.90 4.36
N LEU A 72 1.89 -5.43 5.08
CA LEU A 72 3.25 -5.64 4.54
C LEU A 72 3.21 -6.56 3.32
N LYS A 73 2.53 -7.70 3.42
CA LYS A 73 2.40 -8.66 2.31
C LYS A 73 1.68 -8.06 1.10
N ALA A 74 0.67 -7.23 1.33
CA ALA A 74 -0.03 -6.53 0.26
C ALA A 74 0.89 -5.50 -0.42
N GLN A 75 1.71 -4.77 0.35
CA GLN A 75 2.73 -3.88 -0.18
C GLN A 75 3.76 -4.66 -1.02
N SER A 76 4.39 -5.72 -0.49
CA SER A 76 5.38 -6.50 -1.24
C SER A 76 4.80 -7.03 -2.56
N LYS A 77 3.54 -7.49 -2.55
CA LYS A 77 2.84 -7.92 -3.77
C LYS A 77 2.58 -6.77 -4.75
N LEU A 78 2.25 -5.57 -4.26
CA LEU A 78 2.06 -4.39 -5.09
C LEU A 78 3.35 -4.03 -5.82
N GLU A 79 4.47 -4.09 -5.12
CA GLU A 79 5.79 -3.81 -5.69
C GLU A 79 6.19 -4.93 -6.68
N ASP A 80 6.16 -6.19 -6.24
CA ASP A 80 6.62 -7.37 -7.00
C ASP A 80 5.79 -7.69 -8.24
N LEU A 81 4.47 -7.51 -8.18
CA LEU A 81 3.55 -7.83 -9.30
C LEU A 81 3.14 -6.60 -10.10
N GLY A 82 3.41 -5.42 -9.55
CA GLY A 82 2.89 -4.17 -10.03
C GLY A 82 3.96 -3.34 -10.70
N TYR A 83 4.45 -2.34 -9.97
CA TYR A 83 5.23 -1.30 -10.60
C TYR A 83 6.71 -1.67 -10.79
N VAL A 84 7.32 -2.54 -9.96
CA VAL A 84 8.73 -2.93 -10.16
C VAL A 84 8.95 -3.62 -11.51
N PRO A 85 8.15 -4.64 -11.92
CA PRO A 85 8.28 -5.22 -13.25
C PRO A 85 7.99 -4.24 -14.40
N ALA A 86 6.99 -3.36 -14.24
CA ALA A 86 6.62 -2.40 -15.28
C ALA A 86 7.72 -1.36 -15.52
N ILE A 87 8.35 -0.86 -14.46
CA ILE A 87 9.48 0.06 -14.54
C ILE A 87 10.71 -0.66 -15.11
N HIS A 88 10.95 -1.90 -14.69
CA HIS A 88 12.01 -2.73 -15.25
C HIS A 88 11.84 -2.97 -16.76
N GLU A 89 10.62 -3.29 -17.22
CA GLU A 89 10.31 -3.47 -18.65
C GLU A 89 10.57 -2.18 -19.42
N PHE A 90 10.06 -1.05 -18.94
CA PHE A 90 10.24 0.25 -19.57
C PHE A 90 11.72 0.66 -19.70
N ILE A 91 12.51 0.49 -18.63
CA ILE A 91 13.94 0.81 -18.66
C ILE A 91 14.69 -0.18 -19.56
N SER A 92 14.32 -1.45 -19.57
CA SER A 92 14.90 -2.44 -20.48
C SER A 92 14.69 -2.10 -21.95
N GLU A 93 13.52 -1.57 -22.31
CA GLU A 93 13.22 -1.15 -23.68
C GLU A 93 13.97 0.12 -24.10
N ASN A 94 14.23 1.04 -23.17
CA ASN A 94 14.82 2.35 -23.47
C ASN A 94 16.34 2.45 -23.24
N ALA A 95 16.86 1.79 -22.20
CA ALA A 95 18.28 1.83 -21.82
C ALA A 95 19.04 0.54 -22.19
N GLY A 96 18.33 -0.50 -22.62
CA GLY A 96 18.89 -1.82 -22.91
C GLY A 96 18.99 -2.73 -21.68
N LYS A 97 18.94 -4.04 -21.94
CA LYS A 97 18.85 -5.11 -20.92
C LYS A 97 20.03 -5.18 -19.94
N ASP A 98 21.19 -4.65 -20.34
CA ASP A 98 22.42 -4.69 -19.55
C ASP A 98 22.74 -3.38 -18.83
N SER A 99 21.82 -2.41 -18.82
CA SER A 99 22.05 -1.10 -18.22
C SER A 99 22.36 -1.20 -16.72
N VAL A 100 23.25 -0.32 -16.24
CA VAL A 100 23.61 -0.22 -14.82
C VAL A 100 22.39 0.12 -13.96
N GLN A 101 21.44 0.86 -14.53
CA GLN A 101 20.18 1.26 -13.92
C GLN A 101 19.27 0.07 -13.62
N LEU A 102 19.17 -0.92 -14.53
CA LEU A 102 18.44 -2.16 -14.25
C LEU A 102 19.11 -2.99 -13.16
N LYS A 103 20.46 -3.02 -13.15
CA LYS A 103 21.19 -3.71 -12.08
C LYS A 103 20.93 -3.10 -10.70
N ASN A 104 20.77 -1.78 -10.65
CA ASN A 104 20.44 -1.05 -9.43
C ASN A 104 19.00 -1.29 -8.95
N LEU A 105 18.09 -1.77 -9.81
CA LEU A 105 16.70 -2.07 -9.45
C LEU A 105 16.50 -3.49 -8.90
N LEU A 106 17.51 -4.37 -8.97
CA LEU A 106 17.36 -5.79 -8.65
C LEU A 106 17.18 -6.11 -7.15
N ASP A 107 17.49 -5.18 -6.24
CA ASP A 107 17.62 -5.51 -4.80
C ASP A 107 16.38 -5.27 -3.92
N LEU A 108 15.24 -4.83 -4.48
CA LEU A 108 13.99 -4.70 -3.69
C LEU A 108 13.36 -6.07 -3.35
N LYS A 109 13.48 -7.04 -4.26
CA LYS A 109 12.89 -8.37 -4.06
C LYS A 109 13.57 -9.16 -2.94
N THR A 110 14.86 -8.91 -2.72
CA THR A 110 15.61 -9.51 -1.60
C THR A 110 15.02 -9.10 -0.26
N SER A 111 14.70 -7.81 -0.09
CA SER A 111 14.08 -7.28 1.13
C SER A 111 12.73 -7.94 1.42
N HIS A 112 11.85 -8.10 0.43
CA HIS A 112 10.57 -8.80 0.61
C HIS A 112 10.72 -10.27 1.05
N ILE A 113 11.77 -10.96 0.59
CA ILE A 113 12.06 -12.34 1.03
C ILE A 113 12.45 -12.36 2.51
N LEU A 114 13.26 -11.38 2.95
CA LEU A 114 13.67 -11.24 4.34
C LEU A 114 12.48 -10.85 5.24
N GLU A 115 11.64 -9.90 4.82
CA GLU A 115 10.40 -9.52 5.52
C GLU A 115 9.52 -10.74 5.77
N HIS A 116 9.22 -11.52 4.72
CA HIS A 116 8.40 -12.73 4.84
C HIS A 116 9.03 -13.77 5.77
N LYS A 117 10.35 -13.92 5.76
CA LYS A 117 11.05 -14.85 6.64
C LYS A 117 10.88 -14.46 8.10
N VAL A 118 11.08 -13.18 8.43
CA VAL A 118 10.96 -12.68 9.81
C VAL A 118 9.50 -12.70 10.28
N ILE A 119 8.54 -12.34 9.43
CA ILE A 119 7.11 -12.48 9.72
C ILE A 119 6.77 -13.93 10.11
N ASN A 120 7.28 -14.93 9.38
CA ASN A 120 7.05 -16.33 9.72
C ASN A 120 7.67 -16.73 11.07
N HIS A 121 8.83 -16.15 11.44
CA HIS A 121 9.42 -16.37 12.75
C HIS A 121 8.52 -15.82 13.87
N ILE A 122 8.01 -14.58 13.72
CA ILE A 122 7.09 -13.97 14.70
C ILE A 122 5.80 -14.77 14.82
N GLU A 123 5.24 -15.25 13.70
CA GLU A 123 4.04 -16.13 13.73
C GLU A 123 4.26 -17.41 14.53
N ASN A 124 5.43 -18.01 14.40
CA ASN A 124 5.76 -19.23 15.14
C ASN A 124 5.90 -18.92 16.63
N ASP A 125 6.46 -17.77 17.00
CA ASP A 125 6.57 -17.35 18.40
C ASP A 125 5.18 -17.08 19.01
N ILE A 126 4.28 -16.41 18.29
CA ILE A 126 2.89 -16.18 18.73
C ILE A 126 2.15 -17.51 18.95
N LYS A 127 2.24 -18.44 17.99
CA LYS A 127 1.61 -19.77 18.11
C LYS A 127 2.18 -20.55 19.29
N HIS A 128 3.48 -20.49 19.50
CA HIS A 128 4.12 -21.15 20.63
C HIS A 128 3.61 -20.61 21.97
N HIS A 129 3.46 -19.29 22.12
CA HIS A 129 2.87 -18.68 23.32
C HIS A 129 1.40 -19.07 23.54
N GLN A 130 0.60 -19.20 22.48
CA GLN A 130 -0.79 -19.67 22.57
C GLN A 130 -0.90 -21.10 23.13
N HIS A 131 0.10 -21.95 22.87
CA HIS A 131 0.11 -23.36 23.27
C HIS A 131 0.85 -23.64 24.59
N HIS A 132 1.78 -22.78 25.01
CA HIS A 132 2.66 -23.00 26.16
C HIS A 132 2.63 -21.83 27.15
N GLN A 133 1.52 -21.71 27.90
CA GLN A 133 1.30 -20.62 28.89
C GLN A 133 2.23 -20.63 30.13
N GLY A 134 3.31 -21.43 30.13
CA GLY A 134 4.25 -21.57 31.25
C GLY A 134 5.71 -21.21 30.95
N GLU A 135 6.13 -21.07 29.69
CA GLU A 135 7.53 -20.84 29.28
C GLU A 135 7.70 -19.47 28.64
N ASN A 136 7.49 -18.41 29.43
CA ASN A 136 7.02 -17.16 28.85
C ASN A 136 8.09 -16.05 28.63
N HIS A 137 9.24 -16.09 29.32
CA HIS A 137 10.18 -14.96 29.25
C HIS A 137 11.11 -15.01 28.02
N ASN A 138 11.72 -16.16 27.73
CA ASN A 138 12.67 -16.29 26.62
C ASN A 138 12.01 -16.10 25.26
N LYS A 139 10.76 -16.55 25.11
CA LYS A 139 10.02 -16.44 23.84
C LYS A 139 9.51 -15.02 23.55
N MET A 140 9.18 -14.24 24.58
CA MET A 140 8.92 -12.80 24.42
C MET A 140 10.18 -12.04 23.96
N LEU A 141 11.35 -12.39 24.49
CA LEU A 141 12.62 -11.79 24.07
C LEU A 141 12.96 -12.14 22.61
N GLU A 142 12.73 -13.39 22.20
CA GLU A 142 12.90 -13.81 20.80
C GLU A 142 11.94 -13.07 19.85
N MET A 143 10.67 -12.97 20.21
CA MET A 143 9.67 -12.23 19.44
C MET A 143 10.00 -10.74 19.34
N LYS A 144 10.47 -10.12 20.45
CA LYS A 144 10.96 -8.74 20.44
C LYS A 144 12.14 -8.58 19.47
N LYS A 145 13.09 -9.51 19.50
CA LYS A 145 14.22 -9.52 18.57
C LYS A 145 13.76 -9.63 17.12
N HIS A 146 12.81 -10.51 16.81
CA HIS A 146 12.26 -10.64 15.46
C HIS A 146 11.48 -9.39 15.03
N LEU A 147 10.79 -8.69 15.93
CA LEU A 147 10.15 -7.41 15.60
C LEU A 147 11.17 -6.31 15.30
N PHE A 148 12.28 -6.23 16.04
CA PHE A 148 13.38 -5.32 15.68
C PHE A 148 14.01 -5.68 14.33
N GLU A 149 14.23 -6.98 14.07
CA GLU A 149 14.74 -7.44 12.78
C GLU A 149 13.78 -7.05 11.64
N LEU A 150 12.47 -7.19 11.85
CA LEU A 150 11.45 -6.76 10.88
C LEU A 150 11.50 -5.25 10.66
N ARG A 151 11.62 -4.44 11.72
CA ARG A 151 11.77 -2.98 11.65
C ARG A 151 12.96 -2.60 10.78
N ASP A 152 14.12 -3.19 11.04
CA ASP A 152 15.36 -2.86 10.35
C ASP A 152 15.33 -3.27 8.88
N ILE A 153 14.73 -4.43 8.55
CA ILE A 153 14.52 -4.85 7.16
C ILE A 153 13.57 -3.89 6.43
N VAL A 154 12.46 -3.51 7.07
CA VAL A 154 11.48 -2.60 6.48
C VAL A 154 12.11 -1.21 6.26
N ASP A 155 12.88 -0.69 7.21
CA ASP A 155 13.59 0.59 7.07
C ASP A 155 14.64 0.52 5.95
N ASP A 156 15.46 -0.54 5.88
CA ASP A 156 16.42 -0.73 4.78
C ASP A 156 15.73 -0.81 3.41
N HIS A 157 14.61 -1.53 3.33
CA HIS A 157 13.78 -1.60 2.12
C HIS A 157 13.35 -0.22 1.63
N PHE A 158 12.78 0.59 2.52
CA PHE A 158 12.34 1.93 2.16
C PHE A 158 13.50 2.88 1.86
N GLN A 159 14.62 2.78 2.57
CA GLN A 159 15.82 3.57 2.28
C GLN A 159 16.38 3.23 0.89
N LYS A 160 16.46 1.95 0.52
CA LYS A 160 16.84 1.53 -0.83
C LYS A 160 15.86 2.05 -1.89
N LYS A 161 14.57 2.04 -1.58
CA LYS A 161 13.56 2.59 -2.50
C LYS A 161 13.76 4.09 -2.72
N ASP A 162 13.94 4.86 -1.65
CA ASP A 162 14.12 6.31 -1.71
C ASP A 162 15.45 6.72 -2.34
N ALA A 163 16.53 5.97 -2.08
CA ALA A 163 17.87 6.31 -2.55
C ALA A 163 18.17 5.80 -3.97
N VAL A 164 17.53 4.72 -4.40
CA VAL A 164 17.87 4.03 -5.66
C VAL A 164 16.68 3.92 -6.59
N PHE A 165 15.61 3.26 -6.14
CA PHE A 165 14.47 2.93 -7.01
C PHE A 165 13.74 4.17 -7.51
N ASN A 166 13.40 5.09 -6.60
CA ASN A 166 12.65 6.30 -6.90
C ASN A 166 13.44 7.21 -7.86
N PRO A 167 14.72 7.54 -7.61
CA PRO A 167 15.52 8.34 -8.54
C PRO A 167 15.69 7.69 -9.92
N VAL A 168 15.90 6.37 -9.99
CA VAL A 168 16.02 5.67 -11.27
C VAL A 168 14.69 5.71 -12.02
N SER A 169 13.58 5.49 -11.33
CA SER A 169 12.24 5.54 -11.92
C SER A 169 11.92 6.92 -12.52
N GLU A 170 12.21 7.99 -11.78
CA GLU A 170 11.98 9.39 -12.21
C GLU A 170 12.90 9.84 -13.37
N GLN A 171 14.02 9.15 -13.62
CA GLN A 171 14.89 9.45 -14.77
C GLN A 171 14.29 9.02 -16.10
N TYR A 172 13.46 7.97 -16.11
CA TYR A 172 12.91 7.38 -17.33
C TYR A 172 11.43 7.61 -17.51
N LEU A 173 10.69 7.76 -16.42
CA LEU A 173 9.24 7.89 -16.44
C LEU A 173 8.83 9.27 -15.96
N SER A 174 7.91 9.89 -16.69
CA SER A 174 7.23 11.07 -16.21
C SER A 174 6.38 10.74 -14.99
N LYS A 175 6.08 11.77 -14.19
CA LYS A 175 5.26 11.63 -12.98
C LYS A 175 3.88 11.04 -13.28
N GLU A 176 3.33 11.31 -14.46
CA GLU A 176 2.02 10.80 -14.87
C GLU A 176 2.08 9.33 -15.30
N GLU A 177 3.20 8.89 -15.88
CA GLU A 177 3.44 7.48 -16.20
C GLU A 177 3.64 6.65 -14.92
N LEU A 178 4.41 7.14 -13.96
CA LEU A 178 4.60 6.48 -12.65
C LEU A 178 3.26 6.32 -11.92
N LYS A 179 2.46 7.39 -11.88
CA LYS A 179 1.11 7.37 -11.31
C LYS A 179 0.25 6.30 -11.99
N ARG A 180 0.20 6.28 -13.32
CA ARG A 180 -0.59 5.31 -14.08
C ARG A 180 -0.12 3.87 -13.83
N ILE A 181 1.19 3.63 -13.78
CA ILE A 181 1.76 2.30 -13.50
C ILE A 181 1.34 1.82 -12.10
N GLN A 182 1.40 2.70 -11.10
CA GLN A 182 0.97 2.38 -9.74
C GLN A 182 -0.55 2.12 -9.64
N GLU A 183 -1.37 2.93 -10.31
CA GLU A 183 -2.83 2.74 -10.37
C GLU A 183 -3.22 1.40 -11.01
N LEU A 184 -2.54 1.00 -12.08
CA LEU A 184 -2.73 -0.29 -12.75
C LEU A 184 -2.24 -1.46 -11.89
N ALA A 185 -1.08 -1.31 -11.25
CA ALA A 185 -0.54 -2.29 -10.31
C ALA A 185 -1.51 -2.58 -9.16
N PHE A 186 -2.07 -1.53 -8.58
CA PHE A 186 -2.99 -1.65 -7.45
C PHE A 186 -4.32 -2.29 -7.85
N SER A 187 -4.87 -1.90 -9.00
CA SER A 187 -6.08 -2.54 -9.56
C SER A 187 -5.88 -4.04 -9.76
N LYS A 188 -4.73 -4.46 -10.31
CA LYS A 188 -4.37 -5.87 -10.46
C LYS A 188 -4.21 -6.59 -9.12
N LEU A 189 -3.70 -5.91 -8.10
CA LEU A 189 -3.57 -6.46 -6.75
C LEU A 189 -4.94 -6.74 -6.13
N LEU A 190 -5.88 -5.80 -6.23
CA LEU A 190 -7.24 -5.96 -5.71
C LEU A 190 -7.97 -7.15 -6.33
N LEU A 191 -7.77 -7.41 -7.62
CA LEU A 191 -8.34 -8.59 -8.30
C LEU A 191 -7.73 -9.91 -7.80
N LYS A 192 -6.48 -9.89 -7.30
CA LYS A 192 -5.77 -11.09 -6.82
C LYS A 192 -5.93 -11.33 -5.32
N ASP A 193 -6.07 -10.27 -4.52
CA ASP A 193 -6.19 -10.33 -3.06
C ASP A 193 -7.19 -9.29 -2.60
N ILE A 194 -8.41 -9.74 -2.28
CA ILE A 194 -9.50 -8.83 -1.90
C ILE A 194 -9.12 -7.96 -0.71
N ARG A 195 -8.26 -8.43 0.21
CA ARG A 195 -7.77 -7.66 1.38
C ARG A 195 -6.86 -6.49 1.03
N ALA A 196 -6.42 -6.35 -0.23
CA ALA A 196 -5.71 -5.15 -0.67
C ALA A 196 -6.59 -3.89 -0.61
N HIS A 197 -7.91 -4.02 -0.40
CA HIS A 197 -8.78 -2.87 -0.10
C HIS A 197 -8.41 -2.19 1.22
N ASP A 198 -7.75 -2.87 2.16
CA ASP A 198 -7.29 -2.26 3.41
C ASP A 198 -6.21 -1.20 3.17
N LEU A 199 -5.29 -1.44 2.21
CA LEU A 199 -4.39 -0.38 1.73
C LEU A 199 -5.19 0.78 1.12
N LEU A 200 -6.28 0.48 0.41
CA LEU A 200 -7.11 1.51 -0.21
C LEU A 200 -7.90 2.33 0.81
N HIS A 201 -8.39 1.70 1.89
CA HIS A 201 -9.01 2.41 2.99
C HIS A 201 -8.02 3.41 3.58
N TYR A 202 -6.79 2.98 3.86
CA TYR A 202 -5.73 3.87 4.33
C TYR A 202 -5.47 5.05 3.36
N TYR A 203 -5.41 4.78 2.05
CA TYR A 203 -5.13 5.79 1.03
C TYR A 203 -6.29 6.74 0.69
N SER A 204 -7.53 6.26 0.76
CA SER A 204 -8.74 7.04 0.49
C SER A 204 -9.10 7.96 1.65
N VAL A 205 -8.92 7.49 2.89
CA VAL A 205 -9.26 8.24 4.11
C VAL A 205 -8.23 9.31 4.44
N THR A 206 -6.92 9.02 4.30
CA THR A 206 -5.89 9.96 4.77
C THR A 206 -5.61 11.12 3.80
N LYS A 207 -6.00 11.04 2.53
CA LYS A 207 -5.55 12.01 1.50
C LYS A 207 -6.56 12.50 0.45
N ASN A 208 -7.85 12.17 0.52
CA ASN A 208 -8.84 12.61 -0.47
C ASN A 208 -8.45 12.29 -1.93
N SER A 209 -7.84 11.13 -2.17
CA SER A 209 -7.37 10.75 -3.52
C SER A 209 -8.49 10.13 -4.37
N LEU A 210 -9.54 10.91 -4.62
CA LEU A 210 -10.68 10.49 -5.46
C LEU A 210 -10.25 10.01 -6.84
N ASP A 211 -9.20 10.59 -7.42
CA ASP A 211 -8.71 10.21 -8.75
C ASP A 211 -8.08 8.80 -8.76
N LEU A 212 -7.35 8.42 -7.69
CA LEU A 212 -6.80 7.07 -7.53
C LEU A 212 -7.93 6.06 -7.34
N THR A 213 -8.87 6.37 -6.44
CA THR A 213 -10.08 5.56 -6.23
C THR A 213 -10.87 5.42 -7.54
N GLU A 214 -10.93 6.47 -8.36
CA GLU A 214 -11.59 6.46 -9.66
C GLU A 214 -10.93 5.54 -10.67
N THR A 215 -9.64 5.73 -10.95
CA THR A 215 -8.90 4.89 -11.92
C THR A 215 -9.05 3.42 -11.54
N MET A 216 -8.92 3.11 -10.26
CA MET A 216 -8.97 1.73 -9.81
C MET A 216 -10.34 1.08 -9.92
N ILE A 217 -11.38 1.80 -9.51
CA ILE A 217 -12.74 1.28 -9.64
C ILE A 217 -13.07 1.06 -11.13
N ARG A 218 -12.61 1.94 -12.03
CA ARG A 218 -12.78 1.75 -13.48
C ARG A 218 -12.06 0.50 -14.00
N GLU A 219 -10.85 0.23 -13.55
CA GLU A 219 -10.11 -0.99 -13.91
C GLU A 219 -10.79 -2.26 -13.40
N ILE A 220 -11.32 -2.25 -12.17
CA ILE A 220 -12.07 -3.39 -11.62
C ILE A 220 -13.39 -3.58 -12.39
N LEU A 221 -14.09 -2.49 -12.70
CA LEU A 221 -15.29 -2.52 -13.54
C LEU A 221 -15.00 -3.09 -14.94
N GLN A 222 -13.85 -2.74 -15.54
CA GLN A 222 -13.42 -3.31 -16.81
C GLN A 222 -13.08 -4.80 -16.68
N ALA A 223 -12.46 -5.21 -15.57
CA ALA A 223 -12.15 -6.61 -15.29
C ALA A 223 -13.41 -7.48 -15.09
N ARG A 224 -14.56 -6.92 -14.68
CA ARG A 224 -15.85 -7.64 -14.57
C ARG A 224 -16.24 -8.40 -15.83
N LEU A 225 -15.81 -7.92 -17.00
CA LEU A 225 -16.09 -8.58 -18.28
C LEU A 225 -15.50 -9.98 -18.35
N ASN A 226 -14.43 -10.25 -17.59
CA ASN A 226 -13.62 -11.46 -17.69
C ASN A 226 -13.33 -12.15 -16.34
N ASP A 227 -13.64 -11.51 -15.20
CA ASP A 227 -13.35 -12.03 -13.86
C ASP A 227 -14.56 -11.87 -12.92
N SER A 228 -15.11 -13.01 -12.46
CA SER A 228 -16.26 -13.04 -11.56
C SER A 228 -15.96 -12.44 -10.18
N LYS A 229 -14.69 -12.38 -9.77
CA LYS A 229 -14.27 -11.81 -8.47
C LYS A 229 -14.33 -10.29 -8.43
N ALA A 230 -14.38 -9.63 -9.59
CA ALA A 230 -14.44 -8.16 -9.67
C ALA A 230 -15.69 -7.59 -8.96
N ASN A 231 -16.80 -8.32 -8.92
CA ASN A 231 -17.99 -7.94 -8.16
C ASN A 231 -17.76 -7.96 -6.65
N ASP A 232 -17.15 -9.01 -6.14
CA ASP A 232 -16.88 -9.18 -4.71
C ASP A 232 -15.94 -8.07 -4.22
N VAL A 233 -14.91 -7.75 -5.01
CA VAL A 233 -13.98 -6.65 -4.74
C VAL A 233 -14.71 -5.30 -4.68
N LEU A 234 -15.62 -5.01 -5.62
CA LEU A 234 -16.37 -3.75 -5.63
C LEU A 234 -17.35 -3.63 -4.44
N LEU A 235 -17.97 -4.74 -4.04
CA LEU A 235 -18.81 -4.79 -2.85
C LEU A 235 -18.01 -4.55 -1.58
N GLU A 236 -16.82 -5.15 -1.48
CA GLU A 236 -15.95 -4.97 -0.32
C GLU A 236 -15.39 -3.55 -0.26
N LEU A 237 -14.96 -2.99 -1.40
CA LEU A 237 -14.57 -1.58 -1.51
C LEU A 237 -15.67 -0.63 -1.03
N LYS A 238 -16.93 -0.87 -1.43
CA LYS A 238 -18.08 -0.07 -0.99
C LYS A 238 -18.29 -0.10 0.51
N LYS A 239 -18.11 -1.26 1.17
CA LYS A 239 -18.27 -1.40 2.63
C LYS A 239 -17.25 -0.57 3.40
N HIS A 240 -16.01 -0.54 2.92
CA HIS A 240 -14.89 0.07 3.65
C HIS A 240 -14.56 1.48 3.19
N THR A 241 -15.09 1.95 2.06
CA THR A 241 -14.93 3.35 1.64
C THR A 241 -15.89 4.23 2.44
N PRO A 242 -15.44 5.36 3.04
CA PRO A 242 -16.35 6.29 3.70
C PRO A 242 -17.50 6.72 2.78
N GLN A 243 -18.72 6.78 3.32
CA GLN A 243 -19.93 7.05 2.54
C GLN A 243 -19.82 8.32 1.69
N GLU A 244 -19.22 9.38 2.21
CA GLU A 244 -19.01 10.65 1.50
C GLU A 244 -18.08 10.51 0.29
N VAL A 245 -17.04 9.68 0.41
CA VAL A 245 -16.12 9.36 -0.68
C VAL A 245 -16.83 8.48 -1.70
N TRP A 246 -17.61 7.49 -1.26
CA TRP A 246 -18.37 6.62 -2.15
C TRP A 246 -19.41 7.39 -2.99
N LEU A 247 -20.12 8.36 -2.38
CA LEU A 247 -21.08 9.22 -3.09
C LEU A 247 -20.39 10.13 -4.14
N GLN A 248 -19.20 10.63 -3.83
CA GLN A 248 -18.40 11.36 -4.80
C GLN A 248 -17.93 10.45 -5.95
N MET A 249 -17.64 9.18 -5.63
CA MET A 249 -17.26 8.18 -6.61
C MET A 249 -18.40 7.76 -7.54
N THR A 250 -19.62 7.55 -7.04
CA THR A 250 -20.79 7.24 -7.88
C THR A 250 -21.18 8.39 -8.80
N THR A 251 -20.85 9.63 -8.43
CA THR A 251 -21.02 10.80 -9.29
C THR A 251 -20.01 10.81 -10.45
N ARG A 252 -18.78 10.35 -10.21
CA ARG A 252 -17.70 10.29 -11.22
C ARG A 252 -17.79 9.04 -12.10
N ILE A 253 -18.25 7.93 -11.54
CA ILE A 253 -18.41 6.62 -12.20
C ILE A 253 -19.88 6.19 -12.05
N PRO A 254 -20.77 6.62 -12.96
CA PRO A 254 -22.19 6.32 -12.89
C PRO A 254 -22.52 4.82 -12.87
N GLU A 255 -21.63 3.98 -13.42
CA GLU A 255 -21.75 2.51 -13.44
C GLU A 255 -21.82 1.89 -12.04
N LEU A 256 -21.37 2.61 -11.00
CA LEU A 256 -21.46 2.19 -9.61
C LEU A 256 -22.85 2.31 -8.98
N ASN A 257 -23.78 3.04 -9.61
CA ASN A 257 -25.14 3.16 -9.07
C ASN A 257 -25.92 1.83 -9.16
N ASN A 258 -25.46 0.90 -10.00
CA ASN A 258 -26.09 -0.40 -10.23
C ASN A 258 -25.46 -1.52 -9.39
N LEU A 259 -24.74 -1.16 -8.32
CA LEU A 259 -23.88 -2.03 -7.50
C LEU A 259 -24.40 -2.21 -6.08
#